data_AF-A0A7V9B0F3-F1
#
_entry.id   AF-A0A7V9B0F3-F1
#
_cell.length_a   1.000
_cell.length_b   1.000
_cell.length_c   1.000
_cell.angle_alpha   90.00
_cell.angle_beta   90.00
_cell.angle_gamma   90.00
#
_symmetry.space_group_name_H-M   'P 1'
#
loop_
_entity.id
_entity.type
_entity.pdbx_description
1 polymer ?
#
loop_
_entity_poly.entity_id
_entity_poly.type
_entity_poly.pdbx_seq_one_letter_code
_entity_poly.pdbx_strand_id
1 'polypeptide(L)'
;MQFGNVDTKMTSTPNGFSEDSWTGKEMLKVDEVTAFLKAFDNPPPRGTDDFPSWARNIDGKAFLHGSLEGDVPVFVSLDHAYIDTVLVDRSKLVDNWRDELLNWNFGASEGWSLEAREGQNATELDLWLVFPRPYTGWRDLEPGETLVFQRFFPGLPPRKSYLELNQRLIQASSLHWRADRGAFSRLDAYGDFADLIHVRQLSSGHLCLIHAEILGKYMLATNQALVRVFDFHRCDDWKGFSNYRIHRTGESVLINESALSANIEELHESGLVVGSLLRGVQVVEELISSEQLATRLSRIQKAQNRQASFIAQELPTSCVGVWPPEDGPVLPFQKPPDPISPAYFKAEVLSKYKQHPDRYAISGSTIDCRGSWSLFSDDVNDEGQVYAYLKDLWTLPYEEQLYWKSFNEPPRAGITHRSFSQDFMAVAWTGYDPLVALRDALDHFPTVSVNGTNLAVWSDRGKRIHELLS
;
A
#
# COMPACT_ATOMS: atom_id res chain seq x y z
N MET A 1 -29.77 50.89 -13.93
CA MET A 1 -29.55 50.95 -12.47
C MET A 1 -29.07 49.58 -12.04
N GLN A 2 -27.88 49.52 -11.46
CA GLN A 2 -27.18 48.31 -11.06
C GLN A 2 -27.98 47.53 -10.00
N PHE A 3 -28.09 46.22 -10.21
CA PHE A 3 -28.44 45.27 -9.16
C PHE A 3 -27.19 45.07 -8.29
N GLY A 4 -27.35 45.32 -6.99
CA GLY A 4 -26.28 45.18 -6.00
C GLY A 4 -25.95 43.71 -5.75
N ASN A 5 -24.65 43.40 -5.79
CA ASN A 5 -24.08 42.19 -5.25
C ASN A 5 -24.45 42.07 -3.76
N VAL A 6 -25.11 40.98 -3.40
CA VAL A 6 -25.19 40.52 -2.02
C VAL A 6 -24.08 39.48 -1.87
N ASP A 7 -22.96 39.90 -1.28
CA ASP A 7 -21.95 38.99 -0.74
C ASP A 7 -22.59 38.12 0.35
N THR A 8 -22.97 36.90 0.00
CA THR A 8 -23.32 35.87 0.98
C THR A 8 -22.04 35.41 1.68
N LYS A 9 -21.85 35.89 2.91
CA LYS A 9 -20.85 35.41 3.85
C LYS A 9 -20.91 33.87 3.96
N MET A 10 -19.74 33.26 3.80
CA MET A 10 -19.43 31.87 4.11
C MET A 10 -19.94 31.50 5.51
N THR A 11 -20.71 30.42 5.60
CA THR A 11 -21.13 29.81 6.85
C THR A 11 -20.41 28.47 7.00
N SER A 12 -19.57 28.36 8.02
CA SER A 12 -18.96 27.12 8.47
C SER A 12 -20.04 26.15 8.92
N THR A 13 -19.99 24.88 8.49
CA THR A 13 -20.82 23.83 9.10
C THR A 13 -20.34 23.53 10.52
N PRO A 14 -21.19 22.97 11.42
CA PRO A 14 -20.84 22.73 12.83
C PRO A 14 -19.66 21.79 13.05
N ASN A 15 -19.29 21.01 12.01
CA ASN A 15 -18.17 20.07 12.03
C ASN A 15 -16.85 20.69 11.49
N GLY A 16 -16.82 22.00 11.22
CA GLY A 16 -15.61 22.70 10.78
C GLY A 16 -15.24 22.52 9.31
N PHE A 17 -16.11 21.91 8.50
CA PHE A 17 -15.88 21.72 7.07
C PHE A 17 -16.67 22.75 6.24
N SER A 18 -15.97 23.71 5.62
CA SER A 18 -16.48 24.61 4.58
C SER A 18 -16.22 24.03 3.17
N GLU A 19 -16.83 24.58 2.12
CA GLU A 19 -16.46 24.26 0.71
C GLU A 19 -14.95 24.46 0.44
N ASP A 20 -14.28 25.32 1.23
CA ASP A 20 -12.84 25.59 1.20
C ASP A 20 -12.02 24.79 2.23
N SER A 21 -12.63 23.87 3.00
CA SER A 21 -11.92 23.12 4.07
C SER A 21 -11.02 22.00 3.55
N TRP A 22 -11.01 21.78 2.23
CA TRP A 22 -10.16 20.80 1.58
C TRP A 22 -9.16 21.50 0.67
N THR A 23 -7.92 21.65 1.13
CA THR A 23 -6.87 22.39 0.40
C THR A 23 -5.98 21.53 -0.50
N GLY A 24 -6.40 20.31 -0.85
CA GLY A 24 -5.80 19.51 -1.92
C GLY A 24 -4.27 19.37 -1.87
N LYS A 25 -3.67 19.36 -0.67
CA LYS A 25 -2.23 19.16 -0.47
C LYS A 25 -2.00 18.37 0.81
N GLU A 26 -1.18 17.33 0.63
CA GLU A 26 -0.88 16.22 1.55
C GLU A 26 -1.85 15.04 1.40
N MET A 27 -1.25 13.86 1.12
CA MET A 27 -1.93 12.57 0.96
C MET A 27 -3.04 12.41 1.99
N LEU A 28 -4.28 12.20 1.52
CA LEU A 28 -5.35 11.71 2.36
C LEU A 28 -4.86 10.47 3.10
N LYS A 29 -4.65 10.61 4.41
CA LYS A 29 -4.36 9.47 5.28
C LYS A 29 -5.68 8.76 5.54
N VAL A 30 -5.66 7.44 5.60
CA VAL A 30 -6.79 6.56 5.99
C VAL A 30 -7.61 7.12 7.16
N ASP A 31 -6.94 7.73 8.14
CA ASP A 31 -7.55 8.28 9.33
C ASP A 31 -8.45 9.49 9.04
N GLU A 32 -8.11 10.33 8.06
CA GLU A 32 -8.90 11.50 7.66
C GLU A 32 -10.19 11.07 6.95
N VAL A 33 -10.08 10.12 6.01
CA VAL A 33 -11.25 9.52 5.34
C VAL A 33 -12.15 8.85 6.38
N THR A 34 -11.57 8.11 7.32
CA THR A 34 -12.31 7.45 8.39
C THR A 34 -13.01 8.46 9.30
N ALA A 35 -12.33 9.56 9.68
CA ALA A 35 -12.89 10.61 10.53
C ALA A 35 -14.03 11.35 9.83
N PHE A 36 -13.86 11.68 8.55
CA PHE A 36 -14.88 12.34 7.74
C PHE A 36 -16.15 11.50 7.65
N LEU A 37 -16.03 10.22 7.27
CA LEU A 37 -17.19 9.34 7.12
C LEU A 37 -17.91 9.09 8.45
N LYS A 38 -17.17 8.99 9.57
CA LYS A 38 -17.76 8.90 10.92
C LYS A 38 -18.46 10.18 11.39
N ALA A 39 -18.14 11.33 10.82
CA ALA A 39 -18.85 12.56 11.14
C ALA A 39 -20.32 12.50 10.68
N PHE A 40 -20.67 11.59 9.76
CA PHE A 40 -22.04 11.41 9.30
C PHE A 40 -22.92 10.78 10.38
N ASP A 41 -22.31 10.02 11.30
CA ASP A 41 -22.98 9.38 12.45
C ASP A 41 -23.39 10.39 13.55
N ASN A 42 -23.00 11.67 13.41
CA ASN A 42 -23.22 12.71 14.43
C ASN A 42 -24.07 13.87 13.87
N PRO A 43 -25.40 13.72 13.75
CA PRO A 43 -26.28 14.77 13.26
C PRO A 43 -26.36 15.96 14.23
N PRO A 44 -26.49 17.21 13.72
CA PRO A 44 -26.89 18.35 14.55
C PRO A 44 -28.26 18.09 15.22
N PRO A 45 -28.58 18.77 16.34
CA PRO A 45 -29.91 18.67 16.94
C PRO A 45 -31.00 19.15 15.97
N ARG A 46 -32.13 18.43 15.90
CA ARG A 46 -33.31 18.84 15.09
C ARG A 46 -33.76 20.25 15.47
N GLY A 47 -34.19 21.02 14.47
CA GLY A 47 -34.74 22.37 14.65
C GLY A 47 -33.69 23.47 14.86
N THR A 48 -32.40 23.14 14.81
CA THR A 48 -31.32 24.13 14.70
C THR A 48 -31.15 24.59 13.26
N ASP A 49 -30.62 25.80 13.06
CA ASP A 49 -30.32 26.35 11.72
C ASP A 49 -29.29 25.49 10.94
N ASP A 50 -28.51 24.70 11.68
CA ASP A 50 -27.48 23.83 11.11
C ASP A 50 -28.04 22.54 10.50
N PHE A 51 -29.20 22.07 10.96
CA PHE A 51 -29.77 20.80 10.51
C PHE A 51 -30.13 20.80 9.01
N PRO A 52 -30.81 21.82 8.46
CA PRO A 52 -31.05 21.90 7.01
C PRO A 52 -29.78 22.07 6.18
N SER A 53 -28.71 22.64 6.76
CA SER A 53 -27.40 22.73 6.07
C SER A 53 -26.75 21.34 5.96
N TRP A 54 -26.72 20.60 7.07
CA TRP A 54 -26.23 19.21 7.13
C TRP A 54 -27.03 18.28 6.21
N ALA A 55 -28.36 18.42 6.18
CA ALA A 55 -29.23 17.63 5.31
C ALA A 55 -29.00 17.90 3.82
N ARG A 56 -28.32 18.97 3.40
CA ARG A 56 -28.04 19.23 1.97
C ARG A 56 -26.87 18.40 1.40
N ASN A 57 -26.16 17.63 2.22
CA ASN A 57 -25.06 16.74 1.78
C ASN A 57 -23.97 17.44 0.93
N ILE A 58 -23.72 18.72 1.16
CA ILE A 58 -22.75 19.51 0.37
C ILE A 58 -21.34 18.94 0.51
N ASP A 59 -20.97 18.58 1.74
CA ASP A 59 -19.70 17.94 2.10
C ASP A 59 -19.54 16.55 1.51
N GLY A 60 -20.61 15.75 1.42
CA GLY A 60 -20.59 14.45 0.76
C GLY A 60 -20.18 14.55 -0.72
N LYS A 61 -20.65 15.57 -1.43
CA LYS A 61 -20.23 15.84 -2.82
C LYS A 61 -18.77 16.25 -2.90
N ALA A 62 -18.34 17.17 -2.03
CA ALA A 62 -16.95 17.62 -1.97
C ALA A 62 -15.98 16.44 -1.68
N PHE A 63 -16.39 15.53 -0.80
CA PHE A 63 -15.64 14.31 -0.50
C PHE A 63 -15.48 13.41 -1.72
N LEU A 64 -16.52 13.20 -2.54
CA LEU A 64 -16.41 12.37 -3.73
C LEU A 64 -15.37 12.91 -4.73
N HIS A 65 -15.26 14.24 -4.87
CA HIS A 65 -14.23 14.88 -5.69
C HIS A 65 -12.84 14.83 -5.06
N GLY A 66 -12.73 15.16 -3.78
CA GLY A 66 -11.44 15.21 -3.07
C GLY A 66 -10.82 13.83 -2.80
N SER A 67 -11.63 12.76 -2.81
CA SER A 67 -11.20 11.39 -2.47
C SER A 67 -10.67 10.58 -3.66
N LEU A 68 -10.20 11.25 -4.72
CA LEU A 68 -9.59 10.61 -5.90
C LEU A 68 -8.06 10.67 -5.89
N GLU A 69 -7.47 11.43 -4.96
CA GLU A 69 -6.02 11.53 -4.76
C GLU A 69 -5.58 10.77 -3.50
N GLY A 70 -4.32 10.32 -3.47
CA GLY A 70 -3.80 9.56 -2.33
C GLY A 70 -4.52 8.21 -2.18
N ASP A 71 -5.11 7.95 -1.02
CA ASP A 71 -5.87 6.73 -0.76
C ASP A 71 -7.34 6.87 -1.18
N VAL A 72 -7.68 6.21 -2.29
CA VAL A 72 -9.00 6.28 -2.93
C VAL A 72 -9.97 5.31 -2.24
N PRO A 73 -11.09 5.78 -1.66
CA PRO A 73 -12.11 4.91 -1.09
C PRO A 73 -12.79 4.12 -2.21
N VAL A 74 -12.59 2.81 -2.22
CA VAL A 74 -13.18 1.91 -3.24
C VAL A 74 -14.34 1.09 -2.69
N PHE A 75 -14.39 0.91 -1.36
CA PHE A 75 -15.50 0.26 -0.69
C PHE A 75 -15.73 0.90 0.68
N VAL A 76 -16.97 1.29 0.95
CA VAL A 76 -17.45 1.79 2.23
C VAL A 76 -18.79 1.14 2.49
N SER A 77 -18.94 0.50 3.64
CA SER A 77 -20.21 0.00 4.13
C SER A 77 -20.28 0.35 5.60
N LEU A 78 -20.90 1.50 5.89
CA LEU A 78 -21.11 2.06 7.23
C LEU A 78 -22.58 2.44 7.40
N ASP A 79 -23.00 2.79 8.61
CA ASP A 79 -24.40 3.07 8.94
C ASP A 79 -25.02 4.19 8.08
N HIS A 80 -24.23 5.23 7.75
CA HIS A 80 -24.69 6.42 7.03
C HIS A 80 -23.99 6.64 5.67
N ALA A 81 -23.08 5.74 5.28
CA ALA A 81 -22.32 5.88 4.04
C ALA A 81 -22.08 4.53 3.38
N TYR A 82 -22.42 4.46 2.10
CA TYR A 82 -22.15 3.34 1.22
C TYR A 82 -21.38 3.83 0.01
N ILE A 83 -20.31 3.12 -0.34
CA ILE A 83 -19.55 3.28 -1.57
C ILE A 83 -19.18 1.89 -2.05
N ASP A 84 -19.38 1.63 -3.33
CA ASP A 84 -18.90 0.40 -3.95
C ASP A 84 -18.37 0.69 -5.34
N THR A 85 -17.30 0.00 -5.72
CA THR A 85 -16.55 0.30 -6.93
C THR A 85 -16.46 -0.92 -7.84
N VAL A 86 -16.73 -0.69 -9.12
CA VAL A 86 -16.59 -1.65 -10.21
C VAL A 86 -15.71 -1.03 -11.29
N LEU A 87 -14.76 -1.79 -11.81
CA LEU A 87 -13.98 -1.38 -12.98
C LEU A 87 -14.70 -1.83 -14.25
N VAL A 88 -14.89 -0.91 -15.18
CA VAL A 88 -15.65 -1.15 -16.43
C VAL A 88 -14.75 -0.82 -17.61
N ASP A 89 -14.77 -1.64 -18.65
CA ASP A 89 -14.04 -1.35 -19.89
C ASP A 89 -14.48 0.00 -20.46
N ARG A 90 -13.52 0.89 -20.76
CA ARG A 90 -13.82 2.25 -21.24
C ARG A 90 -14.67 2.24 -22.51
N SER A 91 -14.53 1.22 -23.36
CA SER A 91 -15.31 1.07 -24.59
C SER A 91 -16.81 0.78 -24.35
N LYS A 92 -17.22 0.55 -23.10
CA LYS A 92 -18.62 0.36 -22.72
C LYS A 92 -19.30 1.64 -22.20
N LEU A 93 -18.54 2.71 -21.98
CA LEU A 93 -19.04 3.99 -21.45
C LEU A 93 -19.47 4.95 -22.58
N VAL A 94 -20.12 4.44 -23.62
CA VAL A 94 -20.26 5.18 -24.90
C VAL A 94 -21.52 6.02 -25.00
N ASP A 95 -22.66 5.62 -24.40
CA ASP A 95 -23.93 6.35 -24.50
C ASP A 95 -24.85 6.09 -23.30
N ASN A 96 -25.57 7.12 -22.82
CA ASN A 96 -26.63 7.06 -21.79
C ASN A 96 -26.32 6.33 -20.47
N TRP A 97 -25.05 6.04 -20.19
CA TRP A 97 -24.63 5.35 -18.96
C TRP A 97 -25.12 6.05 -17.69
N ARG A 98 -25.29 7.38 -17.71
CA ARG A 98 -25.73 8.18 -16.56
C ARG A 98 -27.10 7.77 -16.04
N ASP A 99 -28.09 7.71 -16.92
CA ASP A 99 -29.47 7.41 -16.51
C ASP A 99 -29.63 5.93 -16.13
N GLU A 100 -28.92 5.04 -16.82
CA GLU A 100 -28.94 3.61 -16.50
C GLU A 100 -28.22 3.31 -15.18
N LEU A 101 -27.04 3.91 -14.96
CA LEU A 101 -26.29 3.72 -13.72
C LEU A 101 -26.99 4.36 -12.52
N LEU A 102 -27.71 5.48 -12.66
CA LEU A 102 -28.47 6.06 -11.54
C LEU A 102 -29.51 5.09 -10.95
N ASN A 103 -29.95 4.10 -11.72
CA ASN A 103 -30.89 3.06 -11.30
C ASN A 103 -30.20 1.78 -10.79
N TRP A 104 -28.92 1.86 -10.43
CA TRP A 104 -28.16 0.72 -9.88
C TRP A 104 -28.89 0.10 -8.67
N ASN A 105 -28.95 -1.23 -8.63
CA ASN A 105 -29.67 -1.99 -7.59
C ASN A 105 -28.94 -3.26 -7.17
N PHE A 106 -27.71 -3.11 -6.68
CA PHE A 106 -26.91 -4.21 -6.14
C PHE A 106 -26.25 -3.81 -4.81
N GLY A 107 -26.03 -4.80 -3.95
CA GLY A 107 -25.27 -4.63 -2.71
C GLY A 107 -23.80 -4.99 -2.85
N ALA A 108 -23.09 -5.05 -1.73
CA ALA A 108 -21.71 -5.48 -1.70
C ALA A 108 -21.57 -6.89 -2.30
N SER A 109 -20.61 -7.06 -3.20
CA SER A 109 -20.38 -8.36 -3.81
C SER A 109 -19.88 -9.36 -2.78
N GLU A 110 -20.51 -10.54 -2.71
CA GLU A 110 -20.00 -11.65 -1.91
C GLU A 110 -18.96 -12.48 -2.65
N GLY A 111 -18.69 -12.22 -3.94
CA GLY A 111 -17.78 -13.00 -4.77
C GLY A 111 -18.48 -13.94 -5.74
N TRP A 112 -17.69 -14.77 -6.42
CA TRP A 112 -18.20 -15.77 -7.37
C TRP A 112 -19.06 -16.81 -6.67
N SER A 113 -20.14 -17.25 -7.33
CA SER A 113 -20.97 -18.37 -6.89
C SER A 113 -21.12 -19.42 -8.00
N LEU A 114 -21.37 -20.66 -7.59
CA LEU A 114 -21.77 -21.74 -8.49
C LEU A 114 -23.29 -21.88 -8.39
N GLU A 115 -23.98 -21.75 -9.50
CA GLU A 115 -25.42 -21.98 -9.58
C GLU A 115 -25.71 -23.23 -10.38
N ALA A 116 -26.83 -23.86 -10.02
CA ALA A 116 -27.33 -25.05 -10.65
C ALA A 116 -28.82 -24.94 -10.90
N ARG A 117 -29.29 -25.48 -12.03
CA ARG A 117 -30.71 -25.74 -12.24
C ARG A 117 -30.91 -27.16 -12.75
N GLU A 118 -32.02 -27.76 -12.37
CA GLU A 118 -32.47 -29.02 -12.96
C GLU A 118 -32.77 -28.78 -14.44
N GLY A 119 -32.20 -29.62 -15.31
CA GLY A 119 -32.40 -29.58 -16.74
C GLY A 119 -33.82 -30.00 -17.14
N GLN A 120 -34.10 -30.01 -18.45
CA GLN A 120 -35.46 -30.32 -18.95
C GLN A 120 -35.92 -31.76 -18.61
N ASN A 121 -34.97 -32.66 -18.31
CA ASN A 121 -35.23 -34.00 -17.83
C ASN A 121 -34.65 -34.16 -16.41
N ALA A 122 -35.36 -34.86 -15.52
CA ALA A 122 -35.05 -35.01 -14.08
C ALA A 122 -33.70 -35.70 -13.73
N THR A 123 -32.84 -35.93 -14.71
CA THR A 123 -31.51 -36.53 -14.58
C THR A 123 -30.39 -35.60 -15.06
N GLU A 124 -30.71 -34.41 -15.56
CA GLU A 124 -29.74 -33.45 -16.10
C GLU A 124 -29.59 -32.28 -15.14
N LEU A 125 -28.34 -31.85 -14.91
CA LEU A 125 -28.01 -30.72 -14.04
C LEU A 125 -27.19 -29.72 -14.85
N ASP A 126 -27.75 -28.54 -15.07
CA ASP A 126 -27.03 -27.42 -15.66
C ASP A 126 -26.26 -26.70 -14.55
N LEU A 127 -24.95 -26.53 -14.71
CA LEU A 127 -24.07 -25.84 -13.75
C LEU A 127 -23.34 -24.68 -14.44
N TRP A 128 -23.30 -23.51 -13.81
CA TRP A 128 -22.55 -22.36 -14.32
C TRP A 128 -22.01 -21.49 -13.17
N LEU A 129 -20.98 -20.71 -13.49
CA LEU A 129 -20.47 -19.68 -12.60
C LEU A 129 -21.28 -18.41 -12.77
N VAL A 130 -21.66 -17.79 -11.66
CA VAL A 130 -22.29 -16.48 -11.64
C VAL A 130 -21.28 -15.43 -11.25
N PHE A 131 -21.32 -14.33 -12.00
CA PHE A 131 -20.46 -13.19 -11.76
C PHE A 131 -20.68 -12.66 -10.35
N PRO A 132 -19.66 -12.04 -9.73
CA PRO A 132 -19.79 -11.55 -8.36
C PRO A 132 -20.91 -10.53 -8.13
N ARG A 133 -21.48 -9.96 -9.20
CA ARG A 133 -22.56 -8.98 -9.17
C ARG A 133 -23.60 -9.28 -10.27
N PRO A 134 -24.52 -10.21 -10.05
CA PRO A 134 -25.65 -10.37 -10.95
C PRO A 134 -26.69 -9.26 -10.69
N TYR A 135 -27.50 -8.92 -11.70
CA TYR A 135 -28.66 -8.04 -11.56
C TYR A 135 -28.34 -6.61 -11.09
N THR A 136 -27.28 -6.03 -11.65
CA THR A 136 -26.79 -4.69 -11.27
C THR A 136 -27.73 -3.54 -11.65
N GLY A 137 -28.75 -3.80 -12.45
CA GLY A 137 -29.58 -2.77 -13.11
C GLY A 137 -28.99 -2.27 -14.43
N TRP A 138 -27.72 -2.61 -14.73
CA TRP A 138 -27.05 -2.28 -15.98
C TRP A 138 -26.25 -3.47 -16.53
N ARG A 139 -26.67 -4.01 -17.67
CA ARG A 139 -26.11 -5.25 -18.25
C ARG A 139 -24.58 -5.20 -18.42
N ASP A 140 -24.03 -4.04 -18.74
CA ASP A 140 -22.59 -3.88 -18.95
C ASP A 140 -21.79 -3.70 -17.65
N LEU A 141 -22.46 -3.50 -16.50
CA LEU A 141 -21.84 -3.56 -15.18
C LEU A 141 -21.64 -4.99 -14.68
N GLU A 142 -22.49 -5.93 -15.10
CA GLU A 142 -22.41 -7.35 -14.69
C GLU A 142 -21.05 -8.00 -15.05
N PRO A 143 -20.48 -7.79 -16.25
CA PRO A 143 -19.11 -8.23 -16.57
C PRO A 143 -18.03 -7.29 -16.01
N GLY A 144 -18.40 -6.27 -15.24
CA GLY A 144 -17.47 -5.35 -14.60
C GLY A 144 -16.59 -6.07 -13.57
N GLU A 145 -15.34 -5.62 -13.47
CA GLU A 145 -14.37 -6.22 -12.58
C GLU A 145 -14.54 -5.67 -11.15
N THR A 146 -14.93 -6.55 -10.24
CA THR A 146 -15.10 -6.22 -8.82
C THR A 146 -13.75 -6.14 -8.12
N LEU A 147 -13.54 -5.08 -7.34
CA LEU A 147 -12.30 -4.84 -6.59
C LEU A 147 -12.31 -5.43 -5.17
N VAL A 148 -13.47 -5.38 -4.51
CA VAL A 148 -13.65 -5.77 -3.11
C VAL A 148 -14.83 -6.72 -2.99
N PHE A 149 -14.64 -7.79 -2.22
CA PHE A 149 -15.68 -8.76 -1.89
C PHE A 149 -15.94 -8.73 -0.39
N GLN A 150 -17.18 -8.45 0.02
CA GLN A 150 -17.59 -8.53 1.40
C GLN A 150 -18.01 -9.96 1.71
N ARG A 151 -17.13 -10.71 2.36
CA ARG A 151 -17.32 -12.13 2.65
C ARG A 151 -17.94 -12.30 4.02
N PHE A 152 -18.75 -13.34 4.16
CA PHE A 152 -19.35 -13.73 5.42
C PHE A 152 -18.93 -15.14 5.81
N PHE A 153 -18.34 -15.27 6.99
CA PHE A 153 -18.03 -16.54 7.62
C PHE A 153 -18.48 -16.54 9.08
N PRO A 154 -19.60 -17.24 9.42
CA PRO A 154 -20.12 -17.29 10.79
C PRO A 154 -19.11 -17.73 11.86
N GLY A 155 -18.11 -18.52 11.47
CA GLY A 155 -17.10 -19.10 12.35
C GLY A 155 -15.91 -18.18 12.69
N LEU A 156 -15.91 -16.92 12.23
CA LEU A 156 -14.82 -15.97 12.48
C LEU A 156 -15.19 -14.98 13.61
N PRO A 157 -14.94 -15.28 14.90
CA PRO A 157 -15.07 -14.27 15.95
C PRO A 157 -13.93 -13.23 15.84
N PRO A 158 -14.16 -11.96 16.23
CA PRO A 158 -15.37 -11.44 16.87
C PRO A 158 -16.49 -11.08 15.89
N ARG A 159 -16.27 -11.15 14.57
CA ARG A 159 -17.21 -10.68 13.56
C ARG A 159 -17.27 -11.55 12.33
N LYS A 160 -18.50 -11.89 11.96
CA LYS A 160 -18.83 -12.85 10.91
C LYS A 160 -18.53 -12.38 9.49
N SER A 161 -18.01 -11.17 9.26
CA SER A 161 -17.75 -10.64 7.91
C SER A 161 -16.40 -9.95 7.80
N TYR A 162 -15.76 -10.10 6.65
CA TYR A 162 -14.43 -9.57 6.33
C TYR A 162 -14.36 -9.17 4.86
N LEU A 163 -13.31 -8.45 4.46
CA LEU A 163 -13.11 -8.06 3.06
C LEU A 163 -12.05 -8.95 2.42
N GLU A 164 -12.35 -9.46 1.23
CA GLU A 164 -11.37 -10.00 0.28
C GLU A 164 -11.16 -9.01 -0.86
N LEU A 165 -9.97 -9.03 -1.45
CA LEU A 165 -9.63 -8.17 -2.58
C LEU A 165 -9.42 -8.96 -3.85
N ASN A 166 -9.63 -8.28 -4.97
CA ASN A 166 -9.35 -8.79 -6.30
C ASN A 166 -7.91 -9.29 -6.43
N GLN A 167 -7.76 -10.60 -6.62
CA GLN A 167 -6.44 -11.24 -6.67
C GLN A 167 -5.59 -10.79 -7.86
N ARG A 168 -6.21 -10.44 -9.00
CA ARG A 168 -5.50 -9.96 -10.18
C ARG A 168 -4.83 -8.62 -9.92
N LEU A 169 -5.53 -7.68 -9.27
CA LEU A 169 -4.96 -6.40 -8.83
C LEU A 169 -3.81 -6.61 -7.84
N ILE A 170 -4.01 -7.47 -6.83
CA ILE A 170 -3.03 -7.71 -5.76
C ILE A 170 -1.75 -8.32 -6.32
N GLN A 171 -1.87 -9.35 -7.16
CA GLN A 171 -0.73 -10.03 -7.78
C GLN A 171 0.00 -9.12 -8.78
N ALA A 172 -0.74 -8.42 -9.64
CA ALA A 172 -0.15 -7.47 -10.60
C ALA A 172 0.63 -6.34 -9.90
N SER A 173 0.25 -6.01 -8.67
CA SER A 173 0.89 -4.95 -7.87
C SER A 173 1.95 -5.47 -6.89
N SER A 174 2.16 -6.80 -6.82
CA SER A 174 3.07 -7.47 -5.87
C SER A 174 2.79 -7.08 -4.42
N LEU A 175 1.51 -7.06 -4.05
CA LEU A 175 1.06 -6.68 -2.71
C LEU A 175 0.80 -7.91 -1.85
N HIS A 176 1.10 -7.80 -0.56
CA HIS A 176 0.95 -8.89 0.41
C HIS A 176 0.16 -8.40 1.62
N TRP A 177 -0.80 -9.21 2.10
CA TRP A 177 -1.56 -8.89 3.30
C TRP A 177 -0.67 -8.88 4.54
N ARG A 178 -0.77 -7.82 5.34
CA ARG A 178 -0.08 -7.63 6.62
C ARG A 178 -1.08 -7.39 7.73
N ALA A 179 -1.37 -8.46 8.48
CA ALA A 179 -2.34 -8.44 9.57
C ALA A 179 -1.97 -7.45 10.68
N ASP A 180 -0.69 -7.31 10.99
CA ASP A 180 -0.15 -6.34 11.96
C ASP A 180 -0.33 -4.87 11.53
N ARG A 181 -0.52 -4.62 10.23
CA ARG A 181 -0.72 -3.29 9.64
C ARG A 181 -2.17 -3.04 9.19
N GLY A 182 -2.97 -4.10 9.12
CA GLY A 182 -4.32 -4.09 8.53
C GLY A 182 -4.32 -3.59 7.09
N ALA A 183 -3.27 -3.90 6.33
CA ALA A 183 -3.07 -3.36 4.99
C ALA A 183 -2.44 -4.40 4.06
N PHE A 184 -2.64 -4.24 2.75
CA PHE A 184 -1.77 -4.86 1.77
C PHE A 184 -0.59 -3.94 1.49
N SER A 185 0.59 -4.51 1.67
CA SER A 185 1.85 -3.78 1.66
C SER A 185 2.85 -4.47 0.74
N ARG A 186 3.88 -3.73 0.33
CA ARG A 186 5.11 -4.29 -0.25
C ARG A 186 6.30 -3.56 0.34
N LEU A 187 7.48 -4.14 0.18
CA LEU A 187 8.72 -3.46 0.54
C LEU A 187 9.08 -2.45 -0.55
N ASP A 188 9.58 -1.29 -0.15
CA ASP A 188 10.25 -0.38 -1.05
C ASP A 188 11.71 -0.77 -1.26
N ALA A 189 12.44 0.03 -2.06
CA ALA A 189 13.85 -0.19 -2.34
C ALA A 189 14.73 -0.13 -1.08
N TYR A 190 14.24 0.43 0.02
CA TYR A 190 14.97 0.56 1.28
C TYR A 190 14.60 -0.54 2.29
N GLY A 191 13.66 -1.43 1.97
CA GLY A 191 13.18 -2.46 2.92
C GLY A 191 12.17 -1.93 3.94
N ASP A 192 11.60 -0.76 3.68
CA ASP A 192 10.50 -0.21 4.46
C ASP A 192 9.15 -0.64 3.86
N PHE A 193 8.15 -0.82 4.71
CA PHE A 193 6.81 -1.21 4.26
C PHE A 193 6.07 0.00 3.69
N ALA A 194 5.69 -0.10 2.43
CA ALA A 194 4.72 0.78 1.80
C ALA A 194 3.33 0.14 1.90
N ASP A 195 2.46 0.70 2.74
CA ASP A 195 1.05 0.32 2.81
C ASP A 195 0.31 1.01 1.66
N LEU A 196 -0.35 0.22 0.81
CA LEU A 196 -0.92 0.72 -0.45
C LEU A 196 -2.40 0.37 -0.63
N ILE A 197 -2.90 -0.57 0.17
CA ILE A 197 -4.34 -0.82 0.29
C ILE A 197 -4.68 -1.02 1.76
N HIS A 198 -5.58 -0.21 2.27
CA HIS A 198 -5.97 -0.23 3.66
C HIS A 198 -7.33 -0.90 3.81
N VAL A 199 -7.39 -1.91 4.67
CA VAL A 199 -8.63 -2.62 5.01
C VAL A 199 -8.92 -2.35 6.48
N ARG A 200 -10.03 -1.67 6.76
CA ARG A 200 -10.43 -1.29 8.11
C ARG A 200 -11.79 -1.88 8.43
N GLN A 201 -11.86 -2.52 9.59
CA GLN A 201 -13.09 -2.96 10.19
C GLN A 201 -13.42 -2.00 11.35
N LEU A 202 -14.50 -1.24 11.19
CA LEU A 202 -14.98 -0.22 12.13
C LEU A 202 -16.21 -0.72 12.88
N SER A 203 -16.62 -0.10 14.00
CA SER A 203 -17.83 -0.50 14.75
C SER A 203 -19.08 -0.69 13.90
N SER A 204 -19.30 0.21 12.94
CA SER A 204 -20.46 0.27 12.05
C SER A 204 -20.28 -0.47 10.71
N GLY A 205 -19.11 -1.06 10.43
CA GLY A 205 -18.91 -1.85 9.21
C GLY A 205 -17.48 -1.88 8.68
N HIS A 206 -17.30 -1.72 7.38
CA HIS A 206 -16.02 -1.91 6.69
C HIS A 206 -15.67 -0.77 5.74
N LEU A 207 -14.37 -0.56 5.59
CA LEU A 207 -13.77 0.47 4.73
C LEU A 207 -12.57 -0.13 4.02
N CYS A 208 -12.47 0.08 2.71
CA CYS A 208 -11.31 -0.26 1.90
C CYS A 208 -10.88 0.95 1.06
N LEU A 209 -9.59 1.30 1.16
CA LEU A 209 -8.98 2.35 0.36
C LEU A 209 -7.80 1.79 -0.42
N ILE A 210 -7.66 2.17 -1.68
CA ILE A 210 -6.55 1.77 -2.56
C ILE A 210 -5.80 3.02 -2.99
N HIS A 211 -4.48 3.03 -2.85
CA HIS A 211 -3.65 4.13 -3.28
C HIS A 211 -3.82 4.40 -4.79
N ALA A 212 -4.11 5.65 -5.16
CA ALA A 212 -4.48 6.10 -6.50
C ALA A 212 -3.45 5.70 -7.56
N GLU A 213 -2.16 5.69 -7.22
CA GLU A 213 -1.11 5.25 -8.14
C GLU A 213 -1.23 3.77 -8.52
N ILE A 214 -1.60 2.90 -7.56
CA ILE A 214 -1.76 1.47 -7.83
C ILE A 214 -3.03 1.23 -8.64
N LEU A 215 -4.14 1.81 -8.21
CA LEU A 215 -5.42 1.68 -8.89
C LEU A 215 -5.37 2.27 -10.31
N GLY A 216 -4.80 3.46 -10.46
CA GLY A 216 -4.66 4.14 -11.74
C GLY A 216 -3.76 3.41 -12.73
N LYS A 217 -2.61 2.86 -12.27
CA LYS A 217 -1.76 2.00 -13.11
C LYS A 217 -2.51 0.76 -13.59
N TYR A 218 -3.27 0.13 -12.68
CA TYR A 218 -4.06 -1.04 -13.02
C TYR A 218 -5.14 -0.72 -14.07
N MET A 219 -5.95 0.32 -13.82
CA MET A 219 -6.99 0.81 -14.74
C MET A 219 -6.43 1.12 -16.12
N LEU A 220 -5.28 1.81 -16.19
CA LEU A 220 -4.63 2.13 -17.46
C LEU A 220 -4.18 0.86 -18.20
N ALA A 221 -3.55 -0.08 -17.49
CA ALA A 221 -3.09 -1.34 -18.07
C ALA A 221 -4.22 -2.25 -18.56
N THR A 222 -5.41 -2.14 -17.97
CA THR A 222 -6.59 -2.93 -18.34
C THR A 222 -7.59 -2.20 -19.23
N ASN A 223 -7.31 -0.94 -19.63
CA ASN A 223 -8.23 -0.06 -20.36
C ASN A 223 -9.62 0.05 -19.68
N GLN A 224 -9.62 0.18 -18.35
CA GLN A 224 -10.84 0.30 -17.55
C GLN A 224 -10.99 1.70 -16.97
N ALA A 225 -12.23 2.09 -16.73
CA ALA A 225 -12.63 3.23 -15.92
C ALA A 225 -13.19 2.75 -14.58
N LEU A 226 -13.10 3.61 -13.58
CA LEU A 226 -13.63 3.37 -12.25
C LEU A 226 -15.06 3.87 -12.19
N VAL A 227 -16.00 2.97 -11.92
CA VAL A 227 -17.40 3.30 -11.65
C VAL A 227 -17.66 3.11 -10.18
N ARG A 228 -17.86 4.21 -9.46
CA ARG A 228 -18.15 4.24 -8.04
C ARG A 228 -19.62 4.56 -7.82
N VAL A 229 -20.38 3.59 -7.34
CA VAL A 229 -21.74 3.84 -6.85
C VAL A 229 -21.68 4.25 -5.39
N PHE A 230 -22.60 5.11 -4.96
CA PHE A 230 -22.62 5.58 -3.59
C PHE A 230 -24.03 5.90 -3.10
N ASP A 231 -24.20 5.79 -1.80
CA ASP A 231 -25.40 6.19 -1.08
C ASP A 231 -25.02 6.80 0.29
N PHE A 232 -25.32 8.09 0.49
CA PHE A 232 -25.07 8.80 1.73
C PHE A 232 -26.40 9.19 2.38
N HIS A 233 -26.60 8.69 3.59
CA HIS A 233 -27.82 8.88 4.35
C HIS A 233 -27.61 9.89 5.46
N ARG A 234 -28.32 11.01 5.41
CA ARG A 234 -28.41 11.97 6.51
C ARG A 234 -29.73 11.74 7.21
N CYS A 235 -29.73 10.95 8.28
CA CYS A 235 -30.87 10.85 9.17
C CYS A 235 -30.39 10.64 10.60
N ASP A 236 -31.16 11.13 11.56
CA ASP A 236 -30.89 10.96 12.99
C ASP A 236 -31.63 9.77 13.62
N ASP A 237 -32.56 9.14 12.88
CA ASP A 237 -33.24 7.89 13.28
C ASP A 237 -33.31 6.89 12.12
N TRP A 238 -32.32 5.99 12.04
CA TRP A 238 -32.27 4.91 11.04
C TRP A 238 -33.41 3.90 11.17
N LYS A 239 -33.91 3.68 12.41
CA LYS A 239 -35.03 2.75 12.64
C LYS A 239 -36.36 3.38 12.20
N GLY A 240 -36.49 4.70 12.31
CA GLY A 240 -37.57 5.47 11.72
C GLY A 240 -37.48 5.56 10.20
N PHE A 241 -36.26 5.59 9.64
CA PHE A 241 -35.99 5.63 8.18
C PHE A 241 -36.46 4.38 7.43
N SER A 242 -36.25 3.19 8.01
CA SER A 242 -36.70 1.91 7.42
C SER A 242 -38.19 1.62 7.61
N ASN A 243 -38.83 2.26 8.59
CA ASN A 243 -40.27 2.18 8.80
C ASN A 243 -40.95 3.30 8.00
N TYR A 244 -42.02 3.00 7.27
CA TYR A 244 -42.76 3.91 6.36
C TYR A 244 -43.35 5.22 6.97
N ARG A 245 -42.89 5.68 8.15
CA ARG A 245 -43.28 6.93 8.81
C ARG A 245 -42.71 8.18 8.14
N ILE A 246 -41.56 8.05 7.47
CA ILE A 246 -40.92 9.16 6.75
C ILE A 246 -41.36 9.09 5.29
N HIS A 247 -42.06 10.13 4.83
CA HIS A 247 -42.43 10.20 3.42
C HIS A 247 -41.28 10.81 2.61
N ARG A 248 -40.89 10.12 1.53
CA ARG A 248 -40.02 10.69 0.49
C ARG A 248 -40.88 11.65 -0.34
N THR A 249 -41.03 12.87 0.15
CA THR A 249 -41.92 13.89 -0.45
C THR A 249 -41.17 15.07 -1.05
N GLY A 250 -39.84 15.13 -0.90
CA GLY A 250 -39.03 16.13 -1.59
C GLY A 250 -38.93 15.85 -3.10
N GLU A 251 -38.84 16.90 -3.91
CA GLU A 251 -38.43 16.74 -5.31
C GLU A 251 -36.98 16.23 -5.34
N SER A 252 -36.72 15.19 -6.13
CA SER A 252 -35.35 14.75 -6.40
C SER A 252 -34.65 15.82 -7.23
N VAL A 253 -33.51 16.31 -6.74
CA VAL A 253 -32.66 17.22 -7.52
C VAL A 253 -31.53 16.41 -8.16
N LEU A 254 -31.55 16.36 -9.49
CA LEU A 254 -30.47 15.76 -10.27
C LEU A 254 -29.26 16.69 -10.29
N ILE A 255 -28.13 16.17 -9.83
CA ILE A 255 -26.79 16.76 -9.98
C ILE A 255 -26.12 16.04 -11.14
N ASN A 256 -25.68 16.79 -12.15
CA ASN A 256 -24.96 16.25 -13.29
C ASN A 256 -23.73 17.10 -13.58
N GLU A 257 -22.56 16.57 -13.24
CA GLU A 257 -21.25 17.15 -13.47
C GLU A 257 -20.46 16.24 -14.43
N SER A 258 -19.25 16.64 -14.84
CA SER A 258 -18.48 15.91 -15.86
C SER A 258 -18.32 14.41 -15.53
N ALA A 259 -18.06 14.09 -14.26
CA ALA A 259 -17.79 12.74 -13.76
C ALA A 259 -18.81 12.22 -12.73
N LEU A 260 -19.81 13.01 -12.33
CA LEU A 260 -20.69 12.71 -11.19
C LEU A 260 -22.15 12.91 -11.59
N SER A 261 -22.98 11.88 -11.38
CA SER A 261 -24.43 11.95 -11.50
C SER A 261 -25.08 11.47 -10.20
N ALA A 262 -25.92 12.30 -9.58
CA ALA A 262 -26.53 11.97 -8.30
C ALA A 262 -27.92 12.56 -8.14
N ASN A 263 -28.78 11.88 -7.39
CA ASN A 263 -30.04 12.40 -6.90
C ASN A 263 -29.90 12.73 -5.42
N ILE A 264 -30.38 13.90 -5.02
CA ILE A 264 -30.61 14.22 -3.61
C ILE A 264 -32.12 14.25 -3.35
N GLU A 265 -32.57 13.41 -2.42
CA GLU A 265 -33.96 13.36 -1.96
C GLU A 265 -34.03 13.85 -0.51
N GLU A 266 -34.79 14.92 -0.27
CA GLU A 266 -35.07 15.36 1.09
C GLU A 266 -36.18 14.53 1.75
N LEU A 267 -36.00 14.29 3.04
CA LEU A 267 -36.96 13.58 3.87
C LEU A 267 -37.70 14.58 4.74
N HIS A 268 -39.02 14.47 4.75
CA HIS A 268 -39.87 15.39 5.49
C HIS A 268 -40.77 14.64 6.48
N GLU A 269 -40.88 15.18 7.68
CA GLU A 269 -41.83 14.75 8.70
C GLU A 269 -42.61 15.99 9.16
N SER A 270 -43.94 15.97 9.03
CA SER A 270 -44.80 17.12 9.39
C SER A 270 -44.38 18.46 8.74
N GLY A 271 -43.84 18.42 7.52
CA GLY A 271 -43.40 19.61 6.77
C GLY A 271 -42.02 20.17 7.15
N LEU A 272 -41.26 19.48 8.00
CA LEU A 272 -39.89 19.82 8.35
C LEU A 272 -38.91 18.83 7.73
N VAL A 273 -37.76 19.33 7.26
CA VAL A 273 -36.64 18.50 6.82
C VAL A 273 -36.10 17.73 8.03
N VAL A 274 -36.15 16.40 7.97
CA VAL A 274 -35.62 15.49 8.99
C VAL A 274 -34.44 14.66 8.48
N GLY A 275 -34.04 14.87 7.24
CA GLY A 275 -32.91 14.18 6.65
C GLY A 275 -32.86 14.29 5.14
N SER A 276 -31.94 13.54 4.55
CA SER A 276 -31.86 13.37 3.10
C SER A 276 -31.09 12.12 2.69
N LEU A 277 -31.21 11.79 1.41
CA LEU A 277 -30.53 10.71 0.73
C LEU A 277 -29.77 11.29 -0.47
N LEU A 278 -28.44 11.19 -0.47
CA LEU A 278 -27.62 11.50 -1.64
C LEU A 278 -27.14 10.19 -2.26
N ARG A 279 -27.73 9.80 -3.38
CA ARG A 279 -27.44 8.54 -4.06
C ARG A 279 -27.05 8.79 -5.51
N GLY A 280 -26.02 8.09 -5.98
CA GLY A 280 -25.57 8.32 -7.34
C GLY A 280 -24.44 7.42 -7.80
N VAL A 281 -23.77 7.90 -8.84
CA VAL A 281 -22.63 7.26 -9.49
C VAL A 281 -21.58 8.31 -9.86
N GLN A 282 -20.31 7.96 -9.65
CA GLN A 282 -19.15 8.72 -10.08
C GLN A 282 -18.33 7.85 -11.04
N VAL A 283 -18.06 8.35 -12.24
CA VAL A 283 -17.26 7.68 -13.26
C VAL A 283 -15.94 8.42 -13.43
N VAL A 284 -14.85 7.74 -13.13
CA VAL A 284 -13.50 8.26 -13.24
C VAL A 284 -12.76 7.49 -14.32
N GLU A 285 -12.62 8.12 -15.48
CA GLU A 285 -11.90 7.50 -16.60
C GLU A 285 -10.44 7.28 -16.27
N GLU A 286 -9.80 8.23 -15.57
CA GLU A 286 -8.38 8.21 -15.29
C GLU A 286 -8.06 8.79 -13.90
N LEU A 287 -7.32 8.04 -13.09
CA LEU A 287 -6.77 8.51 -11.80
C LEU A 287 -5.34 9.04 -11.95
N ILE A 288 -4.61 8.56 -12.95
CA ILE A 288 -3.25 8.96 -13.27
C ILE A 288 -3.07 8.92 -14.78
N SER A 289 -2.52 9.99 -15.36
CA SER A 289 -2.31 10.04 -16.79
C SER A 289 -1.12 9.20 -17.25
N SER A 290 -1.16 8.73 -18.51
CA SER A 290 -0.02 8.06 -19.15
C SER A 290 1.26 8.92 -19.10
N GLU A 291 1.11 10.24 -19.24
CA GLU A 291 2.22 11.20 -19.15
C GLU A 291 2.77 11.31 -17.72
N GLN A 292 1.90 11.40 -16.71
CA GLN A 292 2.29 11.41 -15.31
C GLN A 292 3.04 10.12 -14.95
N LEU A 293 2.56 8.97 -15.43
CA LEU A 293 3.20 7.67 -15.21
C LEU A 293 4.57 7.59 -15.90
N ALA A 294 4.67 7.99 -17.17
CA ALA A 294 5.94 8.01 -17.91
C ALA A 294 6.97 8.93 -17.24
N THR A 295 6.53 10.09 -16.76
CA THR A 295 7.36 11.04 -16.00
C THR A 295 7.87 10.42 -14.70
N ARG A 296 7.02 9.68 -13.97
CA ARG A 296 7.44 8.98 -12.75
C ARG A 296 8.41 7.83 -13.03
N LEU A 297 8.12 6.99 -14.02
CA LEU A 297 8.98 5.87 -14.41
C LEU A 297 10.37 6.34 -14.85
N SER A 298 10.45 7.40 -15.65
CA SER A 298 11.73 7.97 -16.06
C SER A 298 12.54 8.53 -14.88
N ARG A 299 11.89 9.13 -13.88
CA ARG A 299 12.55 9.56 -12.63
C ARG A 299 13.08 8.38 -11.83
N ILE A 300 12.30 7.31 -11.68
CA ILE A 300 12.71 6.08 -10.99
C ILE A 300 13.91 5.46 -11.70
N GLN A 301 13.84 5.31 -13.02
CA GLN A 301 14.94 4.75 -13.82
C GLN A 301 16.20 5.63 -13.73
N LYS A 302 16.04 6.95 -13.79
CA LYS A 302 17.17 7.89 -13.62
C LYS A 302 17.78 7.78 -12.23
N ALA A 303 16.98 7.61 -11.18
CA ALA A 303 17.45 7.42 -9.81
C ALA A 303 18.18 6.08 -9.63
N GLN A 304 17.66 5.00 -10.21
CA GLN A 304 18.29 3.66 -10.21
C GLN A 304 19.62 3.64 -10.97
N ASN A 305 19.77 4.47 -12.01
CA ASN A 305 21.02 4.58 -12.76
C ASN A 305 22.08 5.47 -12.10
N ARG A 306 21.82 6.04 -10.92
CA ARG A 306 22.84 6.83 -10.20
C ARG A 306 23.82 5.89 -9.51
N GLN A 307 25.10 6.19 -9.65
CA GLN A 307 26.18 5.48 -8.99
C GLN A 307 26.99 6.47 -8.15
N ALA A 308 27.25 6.12 -6.90
CA ALA A 308 28.24 6.83 -6.09
C ALA A 308 29.65 6.45 -6.55
N SER A 309 30.57 7.41 -6.43
CA SER A 309 32.00 7.20 -6.63
C SER A 309 32.64 6.59 -5.40
N PHE A 310 33.54 5.64 -5.63
CA PHE A 310 34.30 4.96 -4.60
C PHE A 310 35.79 4.93 -4.97
N ILE A 311 36.64 5.14 -3.97
CA ILE A 311 38.05 4.78 -3.97
C ILE A 311 38.12 3.25 -3.93
N ALA A 312 38.72 2.67 -4.96
CA ALA A 312 38.88 1.23 -5.11
C ALA A 312 40.31 0.88 -5.52
N GLN A 313 40.64 -0.40 -5.39
CA GLN A 313 41.91 -0.97 -5.83
C GLN A 313 41.67 -1.92 -7.00
N GLU A 314 42.28 -1.69 -8.14
CA GLU A 314 42.21 -2.60 -9.28
C GLU A 314 43.09 -3.83 -9.01
N LEU A 315 42.48 -5.02 -8.86
CA LEU A 315 43.19 -6.23 -8.43
C LEU A 315 44.39 -6.60 -9.33
N PRO A 316 44.29 -6.61 -10.68
CA PRO A 316 45.43 -6.99 -11.53
C PRO A 316 46.65 -6.07 -11.44
N THR A 317 46.44 -4.78 -11.17
CA THR A 317 47.50 -3.75 -11.22
C THR A 317 47.87 -3.23 -9.84
N SER A 318 47.07 -3.55 -8.81
CA SER A 318 47.10 -2.96 -7.47
C SER A 318 47.01 -1.43 -7.46
N CYS A 319 46.57 -0.81 -8.56
CA CYS A 319 46.44 0.64 -8.63
C CYS A 319 45.20 1.10 -7.87
N VAL A 320 45.31 2.25 -7.20
CA VAL A 320 44.22 2.84 -6.42
C VAL A 320 43.71 4.08 -7.15
N GLY A 321 42.40 4.18 -7.31
CA GLY A 321 41.75 5.31 -7.95
C GLY A 321 40.30 5.46 -7.52
N VAL A 322 39.66 6.54 -7.94
CA VAL A 322 38.22 6.78 -7.73
C VAL A 322 37.42 6.53 -9.01
N TRP A 323 36.28 5.82 -8.89
CA TRP A 323 35.30 5.65 -9.98
C TRP A 323 33.85 5.64 -9.48
N PRO A 324 32.87 6.25 -10.18
CA PRO A 324 33.06 7.15 -11.32
C PRO A 324 33.97 8.35 -11.03
N PRO A 325 34.60 8.99 -12.03
CA PRO A 325 35.55 10.07 -11.80
C PRO A 325 34.93 11.23 -11.02
N GLU A 326 35.62 11.70 -9.99
CA GLU A 326 35.22 12.83 -9.16
C GLU A 326 36.49 13.56 -8.70
N ASP A 327 36.38 14.86 -8.45
CA ASP A 327 37.47 15.67 -7.90
C ASP A 327 37.73 15.29 -6.43
N GLY A 328 39.00 15.08 -6.09
CA GLY A 328 39.37 14.68 -4.73
C GLY A 328 40.86 14.45 -4.54
N PRO A 329 41.27 14.01 -3.34
CA PRO A 329 42.68 13.73 -3.02
C PRO A 329 43.21 12.46 -3.70
N VAL A 330 42.33 11.55 -4.11
CA VAL A 330 42.67 10.33 -4.86
C VAL A 330 42.39 10.57 -6.34
N LEU A 331 43.36 10.25 -7.19
CA LEU A 331 43.22 10.42 -8.64
C LEU A 331 42.15 9.49 -9.22
N PRO A 332 41.37 9.92 -10.21
CA PRO A 332 40.40 9.05 -10.87
C PRO A 332 41.09 7.98 -11.72
N PHE A 333 40.43 6.82 -11.87
CA PHE A 333 40.88 5.85 -12.87
C PHE A 333 40.72 6.44 -14.29
N GLN A 334 41.69 6.15 -15.17
CA GLN A 334 41.65 6.61 -16.56
C GLN A 334 40.57 5.90 -17.40
N LYS A 335 40.13 4.73 -16.96
CA LYS A 335 39.09 3.90 -17.54
C LYS A 335 38.28 3.26 -16.41
N PRO A 336 37.06 2.74 -16.67
CA PRO A 336 36.32 2.00 -15.66
C PRO A 336 37.18 0.85 -15.09
N PRO A 337 37.30 0.71 -13.75
CA PRO A 337 37.96 -0.44 -13.15
C PRO A 337 37.11 -1.70 -13.35
N ASP A 338 37.72 -2.87 -13.13
CA ASP A 338 36.96 -4.13 -13.15
C ASP A 338 35.85 -4.09 -12.09
N PRO A 339 34.59 -4.48 -12.40
CA PRO A 339 33.50 -4.53 -11.42
C PRO A 339 33.80 -5.33 -10.14
N ILE A 340 34.75 -6.27 -10.16
CA ILE A 340 35.22 -7.02 -8.96
C ILE A 340 36.33 -6.30 -8.19
N SER A 341 36.67 -5.05 -8.53
CA SER A 341 37.66 -4.28 -7.77
C SER A 341 37.11 -3.96 -6.38
N PRO A 342 37.84 -4.23 -5.28
CA PRO A 342 37.39 -3.90 -3.93
C PRO A 342 37.52 -2.40 -3.65
N ALA A 343 36.48 -1.84 -3.05
CA ALA A 343 36.54 -0.57 -2.33
C ALA A 343 36.65 -0.84 -0.82
N TYR A 344 37.34 0.04 -0.10
CA TYR A 344 37.66 -0.15 1.31
C TYR A 344 36.99 0.93 2.16
N PHE A 345 36.62 0.56 3.38
CA PHE A 345 35.77 1.34 4.26
C PHE A 345 36.22 1.20 5.70
N LYS A 346 35.98 2.25 6.48
CA LYS A 346 36.12 2.17 7.94
C LYS A 346 35.08 1.21 8.52
N ALA A 347 35.45 0.44 9.54
CA ALA A 347 34.60 -0.59 10.16
C ALA A 347 33.26 -0.04 10.69
N GLU A 348 33.20 1.25 11.02
CA GLU A 348 32.01 1.95 11.48
C GLU A 348 30.86 1.90 10.48
N VAL A 349 31.12 1.66 9.19
CA VAL A 349 30.09 1.47 8.15
C VAL A 349 29.09 0.37 8.54
N LEU A 350 29.53 -0.67 9.25
CA LEU A 350 28.69 -1.78 9.68
C LEU A 350 27.81 -1.46 10.90
N SER A 351 28.05 -0.33 11.58
CA SER A 351 27.37 0.00 12.84
C SER A 351 25.86 0.14 12.67
N LYS A 352 25.43 0.80 11.58
CA LYS A 352 24.01 0.95 11.22
C LYS A 352 23.32 -0.41 11.12
N TYR A 353 23.91 -1.35 10.40
CA TYR A 353 23.30 -2.65 10.16
C TYR A 353 23.23 -3.50 11.44
N LYS A 354 24.27 -3.44 12.28
CA LYS A 354 24.32 -4.14 13.58
C LYS A 354 23.32 -3.59 14.61
N GLN A 355 22.99 -2.30 14.53
CA GLN A 355 22.07 -1.63 15.48
C GLN A 355 20.59 -1.85 15.15
N HIS A 356 20.27 -2.31 13.95
CA HIS A 356 18.90 -2.49 13.47
C HIS A 356 18.64 -3.94 12.98
N PRO A 357 18.75 -4.95 13.86
CA PRO A 357 18.57 -6.37 13.49
C PRO A 357 17.12 -6.72 13.10
N ASP A 358 16.16 -5.84 13.37
CA ASP A 358 14.78 -5.98 12.88
C ASP A 358 14.67 -5.68 11.38
N ARG A 359 15.63 -4.94 10.82
CA ARG A 359 15.68 -4.50 9.42
C ARG A 359 16.77 -5.18 8.61
N TYR A 360 17.91 -5.44 9.21
CA TYR A 360 19.06 -6.01 8.51
C TYR A 360 19.44 -7.37 9.10
N ALA A 361 19.74 -8.32 8.23
CA ALA A 361 20.38 -9.58 8.60
C ALA A 361 21.82 -9.54 8.10
N ILE A 362 22.78 -9.78 8.98
CA ILE A 362 24.20 -9.84 8.62
C ILE A 362 24.62 -11.28 8.76
N SER A 363 25.04 -11.94 7.69
CA SER A 363 25.47 -13.33 7.74
C SER A 363 26.74 -13.61 6.96
N GLY A 364 27.80 -13.95 7.69
CA GLY A 364 29.14 -14.06 7.11
C GLY A 364 29.57 -12.73 6.50
N SER A 365 29.78 -12.72 5.19
CA SER A 365 30.14 -11.55 4.38
C SER A 365 28.96 -11.05 3.54
N THR A 366 27.76 -11.05 4.11
CA THR A 366 26.55 -10.59 3.43
C THR A 366 25.73 -9.74 4.37
N ILE A 367 25.25 -8.59 3.88
CA ILE A 367 24.23 -7.77 4.54
C ILE A 367 22.96 -7.83 3.71
N ASP A 368 21.88 -8.36 4.29
CA ASP A 368 20.56 -8.39 3.67
C ASP A 368 19.60 -7.38 4.32
N CYS A 369 18.83 -6.69 3.50
CA CYS A 369 17.80 -5.75 3.93
C CYS A 369 16.40 -6.30 3.61
N ARG A 370 15.90 -7.25 4.42
CA ARG A 370 14.58 -7.90 4.26
C ARG A 370 14.31 -8.41 2.84
N GLY A 371 15.35 -8.82 2.12
CA GLY A 371 15.28 -9.24 0.72
C GLY A 371 15.02 -8.11 -0.30
N SER A 372 14.94 -6.84 0.10
CA SER A 372 14.87 -5.70 -0.84
C SER A 372 16.19 -5.52 -1.60
N TRP A 373 17.30 -5.72 -0.91
CA TRP A 373 18.64 -5.76 -1.49
C TRP A 373 19.56 -6.56 -0.56
N SER A 374 20.66 -7.05 -1.13
CA SER A 374 21.72 -7.70 -0.37
C SER A 374 23.08 -7.18 -0.88
N LEU A 375 23.98 -6.85 0.03
CA LEU A 375 25.37 -6.59 -0.27
C LEU A 375 26.14 -7.89 -0.08
N PHE A 376 26.78 -8.38 -1.13
CA PHE A 376 27.64 -9.55 -1.05
C PHE A 376 29.10 -9.12 -0.92
N SER A 377 29.84 -9.90 -0.14
CA SER A 377 31.29 -9.82 0.02
C SER A 377 31.79 -8.65 0.87
N ASP A 378 31.05 -8.28 1.93
CA ASP A 378 31.59 -7.40 2.98
C ASP A 378 32.41 -8.20 3.99
N ASP A 379 33.74 -8.25 3.81
CA ASP A 379 34.65 -8.89 4.76
C ASP A 379 35.62 -7.85 5.35
N VAL A 380 36.30 -8.21 6.45
CA VAL A 380 37.22 -7.34 7.17
C VAL A 380 38.65 -7.81 6.93
N ASN A 381 39.50 -6.94 6.39
CA ASN A 381 40.90 -7.26 6.17
C ASN A 381 41.73 -7.19 7.47
N ASP A 382 43.01 -7.57 7.38
CA ASP A 382 43.94 -7.63 8.52
C ASP A 382 44.17 -6.27 9.21
N GLU A 383 43.87 -5.16 8.52
CA GLU A 383 43.97 -3.79 9.04
C GLU A 383 42.64 -3.26 9.60
N GLY A 384 41.63 -4.13 9.72
CA GLY A 384 40.31 -3.79 10.24
C GLY A 384 39.45 -2.98 9.27
N GLN A 385 39.82 -2.90 7.99
CA GLN A 385 39.00 -2.26 6.97
C GLN A 385 37.96 -3.24 6.45
N VAL A 386 36.72 -2.78 6.35
CA VAL A 386 35.68 -3.49 5.62
C VAL A 386 35.93 -3.26 4.13
N TYR A 387 35.82 -4.27 3.30
CA TYR A 387 35.83 -4.10 1.85
C TYR A 387 34.62 -4.73 1.20
N ALA A 388 34.20 -4.17 0.07
CA ALA A 388 33.14 -4.72 -0.77
C ALA A 388 33.48 -4.45 -2.25
N TYR A 389 32.97 -5.28 -3.16
CA TYR A 389 33.23 -5.12 -4.59
C TYR A 389 32.36 -4.03 -5.21
N LEU A 390 32.91 -3.28 -6.16
CA LEU A 390 32.18 -2.19 -6.84
C LEU A 390 30.86 -2.66 -7.47
N LYS A 391 30.83 -3.84 -8.08
CA LYS A 391 29.60 -4.42 -8.65
C LYS A 391 28.49 -4.57 -7.62
N ASP A 392 28.83 -4.95 -6.39
CA ASP A 392 27.86 -5.24 -5.33
C ASP A 392 27.48 -3.93 -4.60
N LEU A 393 28.37 -2.95 -4.53
CA LEU A 393 28.04 -1.61 -4.03
C LEU A 393 27.05 -0.89 -4.95
N TRP A 394 27.20 -0.99 -6.27
CA TRP A 394 26.32 -0.29 -7.22
C TRP A 394 24.96 -0.95 -7.42
N THR A 395 24.70 -2.13 -6.85
CA THR A 395 23.34 -2.70 -6.78
C THR A 395 22.53 -2.13 -5.62
N LEU A 396 23.19 -1.49 -4.65
CA LEU A 396 22.53 -0.87 -3.51
C LEU A 396 21.67 0.34 -3.93
N PRO A 397 20.59 0.67 -3.20
CA PRO A 397 19.91 1.94 -3.35
C PRO A 397 20.89 3.12 -3.26
N TYR A 398 20.68 4.17 -4.04
CA TYR A 398 21.66 5.25 -4.15
C TYR A 398 21.99 5.93 -2.82
N GLU A 399 21.02 6.06 -1.90
CA GLU A 399 21.28 6.58 -0.55
C GLU A 399 22.15 5.64 0.30
N GLU A 400 22.01 4.32 0.15
CA GLU A 400 22.93 3.35 0.77
C GLU A 400 24.33 3.49 0.15
N GLN A 401 24.45 3.67 -1.17
CA GLN A 401 25.75 3.93 -1.80
C GLN A 401 26.43 5.18 -1.23
N LEU A 402 25.66 6.26 -1.00
CA LEU A 402 26.16 7.49 -0.36
C LEU A 402 26.56 7.26 1.10
N TYR A 403 25.80 6.46 1.84
CA TYR A 403 26.17 6.05 3.20
C TYR A 403 27.52 5.33 3.20
N TRP A 404 27.71 4.31 2.36
CA TRP A 404 28.98 3.61 2.20
C TRP A 404 30.11 4.57 1.78
N LYS A 405 29.85 5.46 0.81
CA LYS A 405 30.83 6.46 0.35
C LYS A 405 31.34 7.34 1.50
N SER A 406 30.51 7.66 2.50
CA SER A 406 30.95 8.48 3.64
C SER A 406 32.01 7.82 4.55
N PHE A 407 32.14 6.49 4.48
CA PHE A 407 33.16 5.71 5.20
C PHE A 407 34.29 5.23 4.29
N ASN A 408 34.23 5.51 2.98
CA ASN A 408 35.18 5.02 2.01
C ASN A 408 36.57 5.65 2.23
N GLU A 409 37.61 4.82 2.22
CA GLU A 409 38.99 5.24 2.43
C GLU A 409 39.96 4.44 1.53
N PRO A 410 41.19 4.93 1.29
CA PRO A 410 42.19 4.16 0.57
C PRO A 410 42.53 2.83 1.26
N PRO A 411 42.91 1.79 0.51
CA PRO A 411 43.35 0.52 1.08
C PRO A 411 44.60 0.71 1.95
N ARG A 412 44.58 0.09 3.14
CA ARG A 412 45.73 -0.11 4.02
C ARG A 412 46.29 -1.53 3.87
N ALA A 413 45.42 -2.48 3.57
CA ALA A 413 45.74 -3.85 3.19
C ALA A 413 44.83 -4.32 2.04
N GLY A 414 45.20 -5.44 1.40
CA GLY A 414 44.38 -6.08 0.39
C GLY A 414 43.18 -6.84 0.99
N ILE A 415 42.46 -7.56 0.14
CA ILE A 415 41.40 -8.49 0.57
C ILE A 415 41.99 -9.69 1.33
N THR A 416 41.17 -10.36 2.13
CA THR A 416 41.62 -11.53 2.91
C THR A 416 41.99 -12.69 1.98
N HIS A 417 42.93 -13.54 2.42
CA HIS A 417 43.25 -14.78 1.71
C HIS A 417 42.01 -15.69 1.57
N ARG A 418 41.11 -15.64 2.57
CA ARG A 418 39.82 -16.33 2.55
C ARG A 418 38.97 -15.85 1.36
N SER A 419 38.66 -14.55 1.27
CA SER A 419 37.88 -14.01 0.15
C SER A 419 38.56 -14.27 -1.19
N PHE A 420 39.88 -14.10 -1.29
CA PHE A 420 40.59 -14.39 -2.54
C PHE A 420 40.40 -15.85 -2.99
N SER A 421 40.47 -16.79 -2.04
CA SER A 421 40.28 -18.22 -2.32
C SER A 421 38.84 -18.56 -2.74
N GLN A 422 37.86 -17.96 -2.09
CA GLN A 422 36.45 -18.23 -2.35
C GLN A 422 35.97 -17.54 -3.64
N ASP A 423 36.31 -16.27 -3.82
CA ASP A 423 35.74 -15.41 -4.85
C ASP A 423 36.43 -15.57 -6.21
N PHE A 424 37.73 -15.87 -6.21
CA PHE A 424 38.53 -15.97 -7.45
C PHE A 424 39.03 -17.37 -7.75
N MET A 425 39.36 -18.16 -6.73
CA MET A 425 39.91 -19.52 -6.93
C MET A 425 38.84 -20.61 -6.88
N ALA A 426 37.60 -20.28 -6.48
CA ALA A 426 36.50 -21.23 -6.26
C ALA A 426 36.89 -22.40 -5.31
N VAL A 427 37.75 -22.12 -4.32
CA VAL A 427 38.19 -23.08 -3.31
C VAL A 427 37.45 -22.82 -2.01
N ALA A 428 36.83 -23.85 -1.44
CA ALA A 428 36.22 -23.76 -0.13
C ALA A 428 37.28 -23.43 0.93
N TRP A 429 37.03 -22.41 1.74
CA TRP A 429 37.89 -22.07 2.86
C TRP A 429 37.84 -23.19 3.92
N THR A 430 39.00 -23.73 4.28
CA THR A 430 39.16 -24.78 5.30
C THR A 430 39.97 -24.30 6.51
N GLY A 431 40.29 -23.00 6.56
CA GLY A 431 41.02 -22.43 7.68
C GLY A 431 40.14 -22.18 8.90
N TYR A 432 40.79 -21.84 10.02
CA TYR A 432 40.14 -21.62 11.30
C TYR A 432 39.22 -20.39 11.25
N ASP A 433 37.94 -20.59 11.58
CA ASP A 433 36.97 -19.52 11.78
C ASP A 433 36.59 -19.50 13.28
N PRO A 434 36.97 -18.45 14.04
CA PRO A 434 36.78 -18.42 15.48
C PRO A 434 35.31 -18.40 15.91
N LEU A 435 34.40 -17.87 15.08
CA LEU A 435 32.96 -17.87 15.39
C LEU A 435 32.36 -19.24 15.17
N VAL A 436 32.72 -19.91 14.09
CA VAL A 436 32.35 -21.32 13.84
C VAL A 436 32.92 -22.21 14.94
N ALA A 437 34.19 -22.04 15.31
CA ALA A 437 34.82 -22.81 16.37
C ALA A 437 34.17 -22.56 17.74
N LEU A 438 33.82 -21.31 18.05
CA LEU A 438 33.09 -20.97 19.28
C LEU A 438 31.69 -21.58 19.29
N ARG A 439 30.96 -21.50 18.18
CA ARG A 439 29.64 -22.12 18.04
C ARG A 439 29.74 -23.63 18.26
N ASP A 440 30.67 -24.29 17.57
CA ASP A 440 30.87 -25.73 17.68
C ASP A 440 31.27 -26.12 19.11
N ALA A 441 32.08 -25.29 19.80
CA ALA A 441 32.43 -25.51 21.21
C ALA A 441 31.23 -25.35 22.16
N LEU A 442 30.31 -24.42 21.88
CA LEU A 442 29.08 -24.23 22.66
C LEU A 442 28.07 -25.35 22.41
N ASP A 443 27.90 -25.79 21.15
CA ASP A 443 27.01 -26.90 20.79
C ASP A 443 27.42 -28.22 21.45
N HIS A 444 28.72 -28.41 21.70
CA HIS A 444 29.28 -29.60 22.34
C HIS A 444 29.69 -29.37 23.80
N PHE A 445 29.18 -28.31 24.44
CA PHE A 445 29.60 -27.97 25.80
C PHE A 445 29.25 -29.10 26.79
N PRO A 446 30.20 -29.55 27.64
CA PRO A 446 30.02 -30.74 28.45
C PRO A 446 28.90 -30.62 29.49
N THR A 447 28.24 -31.75 29.77
CA THR A 447 27.33 -31.89 30.92
C THR A 447 28.11 -32.33 32.15
N VAL A 448 27.66 -31.92 33.34
CA VAL A 448 28.27 -32.28 34.62
C VAL A 448 27.28 -33.12 35.41
N SER A 449 27.76 -34.23 35.96
CA SER A 449 26.96 -35.10 36.83
C SER A 449 27.05 -34.60 38.28
N VAL A 450 25.92 -34.22 38.87
CA VAL A 450 25.80 -33.85 40.28
C VAL A 450 24.77 -34.75 40.93
N ASN A 451 25.19 -35.51 41.96
CA ASN A 451 24.33 -36.46 42.69
C ASN A 451 23.60 -37.47 41.79
N GLY A 452 24.27 -37.96 40.74
CA GLY A 452 23.69 -38.94 39.79
C GLY A 452 22.77 -38.32 38.73
N THR A 453 22.61 -36.99 38.71
CA THR A 453 21.83 -36.27 37.69
C THR A 453 22.78 -35.53 36.76
N ASN A 454 22.68 -35.76 35.45
CA ASN A 454 23.44 -35.00 34.46
C ASN A 454 22.78 -33.63 34.25
N LEU A 455 23.51 -32.58 34.55
CA LEU A 455 23.09 -31.20 34.38
C LEU A 455 23.86 -30.59 33.20
N ALA A 456 23.16 -29.94 32.29
CA ALA A 456 23.78 -29.11 31.26
C ALA A 456 24.37 -27.86 31.93
N VAL A 457 25.69 -27.67 31.81
CA VAL A 457 26.37 -26.47 32.33
C VAL A 457 26.00 -25.25 31.50
N TRP A 458 25.84 -25.47 30.20
CA TRP A 458 25.31 -24.50 29.25
C TRP A 458 24.18 -25.15 28.47
N SER A 459 23.07 -24.42 28.32
CA SER A 459 21.94 -24.80 27.48
C SER A 459 21.26 -23.52 27.01
N ASP A 460 20.85 -23.47 25.75
CA ASP A 460 20.15 -22.34 25.18
C ASP A 460 18.88 -21.99 25.97
N ARG A 461 18.81 -20.77 26.53
CA ARG A 461 17.68 -20.29 27.35
C ARG A 461 16.70 -19.43 26.57
N GLY A 462 16.43 -19.80 25.33
CA GLY A 462 15.34 -19.21 24.55
C GLY A 462 15.83 -18.07 23.65
N LYS A 463 16.66 -18.44 22.69
CA LYS A 463 16.63 -18.10 21.26
C LYS A 463 17.83 -18.82 20.68
N ARG A 464 17.59 -19.73 19.72
CA ARG A 464 18.64 -20.63 19.18
C ARG A 464 19.91 -19.82 18.97
N ILE A 465 21.08 -20.25 19.47
CA ILE A 465 22.38 -19.62 19.17
C ILE A 465 22.55 -19.33 17.67
N HIS A 466 21.93 -20.16 16.83
CA HIS A 466 21.78 -19.99 15.39
C HIS A 466 21.11 -18.69 14.92
N GLU A 467 20.44 -17.94 15.80
CA GLU A 467 19.81 -16.63 15.54
C GLU A 467 20.68 -15.46 16.04
N LEU A 468 21.70 -15.71 16.87
CA LEU A 468 22.57 -14.68 17.45
C LEU A 468 23.96 -14.61 16.79
N LEU A 469 24.37 -15.70 16.13
CA LEU A 469 25.65 -15.84 15.41
C LEU A 469 25.48 -16.07 13.91
N SER A 470 24.23 -16.08 13.41
CA SER A 470 23.93 -15.99 11.97
C SER A 470 24.09 -14.57 11.52
#